data_AF-A0A973B0M4-F1
#
_entry.id   AF-A0A973B0M4-F1
#
_cell.length_a   1.000
_cell.length_b   1.000
_cell.length_c   1.000
_cell.angle_alpha   90.00
_cell.angle_beta   90.00
_cell.angle_gamma   90.00
#
_symmetry.space_group_name_H-M   'P 1'
#
loop_
_entity.id
_entity.type
_entity.pdbx_description
1 polymer ?
#
loop_
_entity_poly.entity_id
_entity_poly.type
_entity_poly.pdbx_seq_one_letter_code
_entity_poly.pdbx_strand_id
1 'polypeptide(L)'
;MYLLDSDALITAKNSYYRFETVPGFWEWLRRGHESGVVGSVRQVRDEILGGADELATWITDLDQSFFLDDTDDVVESLRLIATWVQTQGYEQSAVAQFLSVADYFLVASAHAGGHSVVSLEIPSAGRGE
;
A
#
# COMPACT_ATOMS: atom_id res chain seq x y z
N MET A 1 3.88 -9.92 8.05
CA MET A 1 4.63 -8.89 7.29
C MET A 1 3.95 -7.54 7.50
N TYR A 2 4.67 -6.45 7.30
CA TYR A 2 4.13 -5.11 7.20
C TYR A 2 4.01 -4.71 5.72
N LEU A 3 2.80 -4.36 5.28
CA LEU A 3 2.56 -3.86 3.93
C LEU A 3 2.56 -2.34 3.95
N LEU A 4 3.49 -1.74 3.21
CA LEU A 4 3.65 -0.30 3.15
C LEU A 4 2.71 0.29 2.09
N ASP A 5 2.02 1.35 2.48
CA ASP A 5 1.22 2.19 1.60
C ASP A 5 2.10 3.17 0.80
N SER A 6 1.58 3.66 -0.33
CA SER A 6 2.19 4.70 -1.16
C SER A 6 2.46 5.96 -0.34
N ASP A 7 1.48 6.39 0.46
CA ASP A 7 1.55 7.62 1.24
C ASP A 7 2.71 7.61 2.25
N ALA A 8 2.96 6.47 2.88
CA ALA A 8 4.01 6.25 3.85
C ALA A 8 5.39 6.36 3.20
N LEU A 9 5.56 5.75 2.02
CA LEU A 9 6.80 5.82 1.23
C LEU A 9 7.04 7.22 0.68
N ILE A 10 6.02 7.84 0.09
CA ILE A 10 6.08 9.19 -0.47
C ILE A 10 6.39 10.22 0.62
N THR A 11 5.74 10.13 1.77
CA THR A 11 5.96 11.04 2.90
C THR A 11 7.34 10.84 3.51
N ALA A 12 7.80 9.59 3.66
CA ALA A 12 9.15 9.29 4.12
C ALA A 12 10.19 9.98 3.23
N LYS A 13 10.08 9.80 1.90
CA LYS A 13 10.93 10.45 0.90
C LYS A 13 10.90 11.97 1.00
N ASN A 14 9.71 12.58 1.00
CA ASN A 14 9.57 14.04 0.96
C ASN A 14 9.94 14.74 2.28
N SER A 15 9.89 14.03 3.41
CA SER A 15 10.03 14.62 4.74
C SER A 15 11.35 14.25 5.43
N TYR A 16 11.34 13.20 6.24
CA TYR A 16 12.38 12.90 7.22
C TYR A 16 13.46 11.95 6.67
N TYR A 17 13.14 11.20 5.61
CA TYR A 17 13.97 10.13 5.07
C TYR A 17 14.30 10.36 3.60
N ARG A 18 14.68 11.60 3.23
CA ARG A 18 15.17 11.92 1.88
C ARG A 18 16.32 11.00 1.48
N PHE A 19 16.36 10.52 0.24
CA PHE A 19 17.39 9.60 -0.25
C PHE A 19 18.81 10.14 -0.06
N GLU A 20 19.03 11.43 -0.36
CA GLU A 20 20.35 12.07 -0.24
C GLU A 20 20.82 12.24 1.21
N THR A 21 19.88 12.37 2.15
CA THR A 21 20.20 12.69 3.56
C THR A 21 20.21 11.45 4.45
N VAL A 22 19.32 10.48 4.17
CA VAL A 22 19.13 9.29 5.01
C VAL A 22 19.06 8.00 4.16
N PRO A 23 20.11 7.70 3.36
CA PRO A 23 20.12 6.50 2.51
C PRO A 23 20.02 5.19 3.31
N GLY A 24 20.47 5.20 4.58
CA GLY A 24 20.39 4.04 5.46
C GLY A 24 18.96 3.58 5.77
N PHE A 25 17.96 4.46 5.70
CA PHE A 25 16.56 4.10 5.88
C PHE A 25 16.06 3.20 4.74
N TRP A 26 16.37 3.58 3.50
CA TRP A 26 15.97 2.84 2.30
C TRP A 26 16.69 1.50 2.18
N GLU A 27 17.97 1.45 2.55
CA GLU A 27 18.71 0.20 2.66
C GLU A 27 18.16 -0.70 3.77
N TRP A 28 17.73 -0.12 4.90
CA TRP A 28 17.07 -0.87 5.96
C TRP A 28 15.72 -1.47 5.50
N LEU A 29 14.91 -0.74 4.72
CA LEU A 29 13.70 -1.27 4.11
C LEU A 29 13.98 -2.45 3.18
N ARG A 30 15.00 -2.34 2.33
CA ARG A 30 15.43 -3.44 1.44
C ARG A 30 15.78 -4.70 2.23
N ARG A 31 16.61 -4.58 3.27
CA ARG A 31 16.97 -5.71 4.14
C ARG A 31 15.78 -6.27 4.92
N GLY A 32 14.86 -5.40 5.32
CA GLY A 32 13.59 -5.79 5.94
C GLY A 32 12.76 -6.66 5.01
N HIS A 33 12.73 -6.35 3.72
CA HIS A 33 12.10 -7.18 2.71
C HIS A 33 12.82 -8.51 2.48
N GLU A 34 14.15 -8.51 2.34
CA GLU A 34 14.95 -9.73 2.24
C GLU A 34 14.73 -10.70 3.42
N SER A 35 14.38 -10.14 4.58
CA SER A 35 14.05 -10.90 5.81
C SER A 35 12.56 -11.29 5.92
N GLY A 36 11.72 -10.98 4.92
CA GLY A 36 10.29 -11.27 4.89
C GLY A 36 9.43 -10.41 5.83
N VAL A 37 9.98 -9.29 6.33
CA VAL A 37 9.32 -8.43 7.31
C VAL A 37 8.47 -7.35 6.64
N VAL A 38 8.93 -6.83 5.50
CA VAL A 38 8.32 -5.69 4.80
C VAL A 38 8.03 -6.04 3.34
N GLY A 39 6.94 -5.52 2.82
CA GLY A 39 6.60 -5.55 1.40
C GLY A 39 5.53 -4.51 1.09
N SER A 40 4.96 -4.58 -0.11
CA SER A 40 3.80 -3.80 -0.51
C SER A 40 3.02 -4.58 -1.59
N VAL A 41 2.04 -3.96 -2.25
CA VAL A 41 1.25 -4.56 -3.34
C VAL A 41 1.59 -3.91 -4.67
N ARG A 42 1.33 -4.60 -5.78
CA ARG A 42 1.66 -4.09 -7.12
C ARG A 42 0.99 -2.74 -7.44
N GLN A 43 -0.20 -2.51 -6.90
CA GLN A 43 -0.97 -1.29 -7.10
C GLN A 43 -0.27 -0.07 -6.49
N VAL A 44 0.37 -0.23 -5.32
CA VAL A 44 1.23 0.80 -4.70
C VAL A 44 2.47 1.05 -5.57
N ARG A 45 3.09 0.00 -6.11
CA ARG A 45 4.20 0.17 -7.08
C ARG A 45 3.78 1.00 -8.27
N ASP A 46 2.66 0.66 -8.90
CA ASP A 46 2.20 1.33 -10.12
C ASP A 46 1.85 2.80 -9.87
N GLU A 47 1.25 3.11 -8.71
CA GLU A 47 1.01 4.48 -8.27
C GLU A 47 2.31 5.28 -8.14
N ILE A 48 3.30 4.74 -7.44
CA ILE A 48 4.58 5.42 -7.21
C ILE A 48 5.36 5.58 -8.52
N LEU A 49 5.35 4.58 -9.40
CA LEU A 49 5.97 4.67 -10.72
C LEU A 49 5.38 5.80 -11.56
N GLY A 50 4.09 6.12 -11.38
CA GLY A 50 3.44 7.27 -12.01
C GLY A 50 4.03 8.64 -11.61
N GLY A 51 4.69 8.73 -10.45
CA GLY A 51 5.35 9.95 -9.98
C GLY A 51 6.66 10.31 -10.71
N ALA A 52 7.30 9.34 -11.36
CA ALA A 52 8.51 9.50 -12.18
C ALA A 52 9.67 10.27 -11.48
N ASP A 53 9.89 9.99 -10.20
CA ASP A 53 10.91 10.65 -9.37
C ASP A 53 11.97 9.66 -8.81
N GLU A 54 12.76 10.11 -7.84
CA GLU A 54 13.79 9.30 -7.18
C GLU A 54 13.22 8.05 -6.47
N LEU A 55 11.98 8.10 -5.98
CA LEU A 55 11.33 6.95 -5.36
C LEU A 55 10.86 5.95 -6.44
N ALA A 56 10.36 6.43 -7.58
CA ALA A 56 10.09 5.57 -8.73
C ALA A 56 11.36 4.86 -9.23
N THR A 57 12.50 5.56 -9.21
CA THR A 57 13.81 4.97 -9.53
C THR A 57 14.17 3.88 -8.54
N TRP A 58 14.09 4.17 -7.23
CA TRP A 58 14.37 3.18 -6.18
C TRP A 58 13.48 1.94 -6.28
N ILE A 59 12.17 2.11 -6.53
CA ILE A 59 11.23 0.99 -6.71
C ILE A 59 11.58 0.13 -7.92
N THR A 60 12.06 0.74 -9.00
CA THR A 60 12.47 -0.01 -10.20
C THR A 60 13.69 -0.89 -9.93
N ASP A 61 14.56 -0.48 -9.01
CA ASP A 61 15.75 -1.21 -8.60
C ASP A 61 15.49 -2.26 -7.49
N LEU A 62 14.29 -2.28 -6.91
CA LEU A 62 13.91 -3.30 -5.93
C LEU A 62 13.66 -4.66 -6.58
N ASP A 63 13.81 -5.71 -5.78
CA ASP A 63 13.35 -7.03 -6.17
C ASP A 63 11.83 -7.00 -6.39
N GLN A 64 11.36 -7.62 -7.47
CA GLN A 64 9.93 -7.66 -7.81
C GLN A 64 9.10 -8.33 -6.72
N SER A 65 9.69 -9.26 -5.94
CA SER A 65 9.04 -9.90 -4.80
C SER A 65 8.73 -8.96 -3.64
N PHE A 66 9.24 -7.72 -3.65
CA PHE A 66 8.81 -6.66 -2.72
C PHE A 66 7.31 -6.38 -2.85
N PHE A 67 6.75 -6.56 -4.05
CA PHE A 67 5.36 -6.29 -4.35
C PHE A 67 4.60 -7.61 -4.52
N LEU A 68 3.65 -7.86 -3.63
CA LEU A 68 2.87 -9.09 -3.61
C LEU A 68 1.93 -9.16 -4.83
N ASP A 69 1.86 -10.33 -5.44
CA ASP A 69 0.89 -10.66 -6.48
C ASP A 69 -0.51 -10.93 -5.89
N ASP A 70 -1.53 -10.75 -6.73
CA ASP A 70 -2.92 -11.06 -6.38
C ASP A 70 -3.15 -12.59 -6.47
N THR A 71 -2.87 -13.30 -5.38
CA THR A 71 -3.14 -14.75 -5.27
C THR A 71 -4.64 -15.03 -5.17
N ASP A 72 -5.06 -16.30 -5.32
CA ASP A 72 -6.47 -16.69 -5.18
C ASP A 72 -7.08 -16.26 -3.82
N ASP A 73 -6.30 -16.32 -2.74
CA ASP A 73 -6.73 -15.88 -1.41
C ASP A 73 -6.91 -14.35 -1.31
N VAL A 74 -6.07 -13.59 -2.03
CA VAL A 74 -6.21 -12.14 -2.17
C VAL A 74 -7.47 -11.81 -2.97
N VAL A 75 -7.72 -12.53 -4.07
CA VAL A 75 -8.92 -12.36 -4.89
C VAL A 75 -10.20 -12.65 -4.10
N GLU A 76 -10.21 -13.67 -3.26
CA GLU A 76 -11.35 -13.93 -2.37
C GLU A 76 -11.50 -12.81 -1.32
N SER A 77 -10.40 -12.35 -0.73
CA SER A 77 -10.42 -11.23 0.22
C SER A 77 -10.92 -9.92 -0.41
N LEU A 78 -10.54 -9.64 -1.67
CA LEU A 78 -11.06 -8.54 -2.47
C LEU A 78 -12.60 -8.61 -2.54
N ARG A 79 -13.15 -9.77 -2.91
CA ARG A 79 -14.62 -9.97 -2.98
C ARG A 79 -15.32 -9.76 -1.64
N LEU A 80 -14.73 -10.27 -0.55
CA LEU A 80 -15.28 -10.11 0.80
C LEU A 80 -15.30 -8.64 1.22
N ILE A 81 -14.20 -7.91 1.00
CA ILE A 81 -14.10 -6.49 1.33
C ILE A 81 -15.04 -5.65 0.47
N ALA A 82 -15.13 -5.95 -0.84
CA ALA A 82 -16.06 -5.27 -1.74
C ALA A 82 -17.53 -5.46 -1.32
N THR A 83 -17.87 -6.65 -0.85
CA THR A 83 -19.21 -6.91 -0.29
C THR A 83 -19.41 -6.17 1.03
N TRP A 84 -18.41 -6.19 1.90
CA TRP A 84 -18.47 -5.56 3.21
C TRP A 84 -18.64 -4.04 3.12
N VAL A 85 -17.87 -3.35 2.26
CA VAL A 85 -17.91 -1.88 2.15
C VAL A 85 -19.30 -1.38 1.70
N GLN A 86 -19.98 -2.15 0.84
CA GLN A 86 -21.36 -1.86 0.39
C GLN A 86 -22.38 -1.92 1.54
N THR A 87 -22.07 -2.60 2.64
CA THR A 87 -22.95 -2.72 3.80
C THR A 87 -22.69 -1.66 4.87
N GLN A 88 -21.68 -0.81 4.72
CA GLN A 88 -21.27 0.17 5.73
C GLN A 88 -22.08 1.48 5.72
N GLY A 89 -22.97 1.66 4.74
CA GLY A 89 -23.79 2.86 4.63
C GLY A 89 -23.04 4.09 4.12
N TYR A 90 -21.94 3.91 3.39
CA TYR A 90 -21.25 4.98 2.68
C TYR A 90 -21.99 5.38 1.41
N GLU A 91 -21.76 6.60 0.93
CA GLU A 91 -22.20 7.05 -0.38
C GLU A 91 -21.65 6.14 -1.49
N GLN A 92 -22.47 5.85 -2.51
CA GLN A 92 -22.07 4.93 -3.59
C GLN A 92 -20.85 5.43 -4.37
N SER A 93 -20.66 6.74 -4.47
CA SER A 93 -19.47 7.34 -5.06
C SER A 93 -18.21 7.08 -4.22
N ALA A 94 -18.30 7.15 -2.89
CA ALA A 94 -17.20 6.85 -1.99
C ALA A 94 -16.83 5.36 -2.03
N VAL A 95 -17.83 4.47 -2.08
CA VAL A 95 -17.59 3.03 -2.28
C VAL A 95 -16.90 2.77 -3.61
N ALA A 96 -17.39 3.35 -4.70
CA ALA A 96 -16.79 3.19 -6.03
C ALA A 96 -15.35 3.72 -6.08
N GLN A 97 -15.07 4.85 -5.43
CA GLN A 97 -13.72 5.40 -5.33
C GLN A 97 -12.79 4.44 -4.58
N PHE A 98 -13.19 3.97 -3.39
CA PHE A 98 -12.39 3.03 -2.61
C PHE A 98 -12.03 1.78 -3.42
N LEU A 99 -13.00 1.19 -4.13
CA LEU A 99 -12.79 -0.02 -4.93
C LEU A 99 -11.90 0.19 -6.18
N SER A 100 -11.49 1.43 -6.47
CA SER A 100 -10.66 1.78 -7.63
C SER A 100 -9.21 2.13 -7.30
N VAL A 101 -8.86 2.25 -6.01
CA VAL A 101 -7.54 2.72 -5.55
C VAL A 101 -6.69 1.59 -4.96
N ALA A 102 -5.40 1.86 -4.76
CA ALA A 102 -4.44 0.88 -4.25
C ALA A 102 -4.80 0.35 -2.86
N ASP A 103 -5.39 1.17 -2.00
CA ASP A 103 -5.77 0.83 -0.62
C ASP A 103 -6.67 -0.39 -0.55
N TYR A 104 -7.60 -0.53 -1.52
CA TYR A 104 -8.47 -1.68 -1.60
C TYR A 104 -7.68 -2.99 -1.76
N PHE A 105 -6.64 -2.99 -2.60
CA PHE A 105 -5.77 -4.14 -2.79
C PHE A 105 -4.81 -4.35 -1.62
N LEU A 106 -4.33 -3.26 -1.01
CA LEU A 106 -3.47 -3.29 0.16
C LEU A 106 -4.18 -3.94 1.35
N VAL A 107 -5.42 -3.53 1.64
CA VAL A 107 -6.25 -4.09 2.71
C VAL A 107 -6.63 -5.54 2.41
N ALA A 108 -6.96 -5.88 1.16
CA ALA A 108 -7.27 -7.26 0.78
C ALA A 108 -6.06 -8.20 0.93
N SER A 109 -4.89 -7.76 0.51
CA SER A 109 -3.65 -8.52 0.68
C SER A 109 -3.30 -8.70 2.15
N ALA A 110 -3.51 -7.66 2.97
CA ALA A 110 -3.30 -7.76 4.41
C ALA A 110 -4.28 -8.72 5.09
N HIS A 111 -5.56 -8.67 4.70
CA HIS A 111 -6.58 -9.59 5.20
C HIS A 111 -6.27 -11.05 4.83
N ALA A 112 -5.92 -11.31 3.56
CA ALA A 112 -5.59 -12.65 3.08
C ALA A 112 -4.35 -13.25 3.77
N GLY A 113 -3.27 -12.47 3.87
CA GLY A 113 -1.98 -12.92 4.41
C GLY A 113 -1.80 -12.76 5.92
N GLY A 114 -2.79 -12.21 6.63
CA GLY A 114 -2.65 -11.85 8.05
C GLY A 114 -1.53 -10.82 8.28
N HIS A 115 -1.41 -9.85 7.39
CA HIS A 115 -0.38 -8.80 7.46
C HIS A 115 -0.91 -7.53 8.14
N SER A 116 0.00 -6.63 8.50
CA SER A 116 -0.35 -5.32 9.06
C SER A 116 -0.09 -4.24 8.03
N VAL A 117 -1.07 -3.37 7.79
CA VAL A 117 -0.91 -2.21 6.90
C VAL A 117 -0.20 -1.09 7.64
N VAL A 118 0.73 -0.42 6.96
CA VAL A 118 1.42 0.78 7.44
C VAL A 118 1.05 1.93 6.50
N SER A 119 0.22 2.84 7.00
CA SER A 119 -0.29 4.02 6.29
C SER A 119 -0.22 5.25 7.20
N LEU A 120 -0.22 6.45 6.62
CA LEU A 120 -0.28 7.72 7.34
C LEU A 120 -1.64 8.41 7.22
N GLU A 121 -2.62 7.75 6.58
CA GLU A 121 -3.97 8.25 6.49
C GLU A 121 -4.63 8.43 7.86
N ILE A 122 -5.34 9.53 8.02
CA ILE A 122 -6.12 9.83 9.23
C ILE A 122 -7.59 9.52 8.91
N PRO A 123 -8.29 8.76 9.76
CA PRO A 123 -9.70 8.46 9.56
C PRO A 123 -10.50 9.76 9.37
N SER A 124 -11.12 9.90 8.20
CA SER A 124 -12.08 10.97 7.97
C SER A 124 -13.40 10.58 8.63
N ALA A 125 -14.05 11.49 9.35
CA ALA A 125 -15.39 11.29 9.90
C ALA A 125 -16.46 11.30 8.79
N GLY A 126 -16.32 10.45 7.77
CA GLY A 126 -17.26 10.30 6.67
C GLY A 126 -18.41 9.37 7.05
N ARG A 127 -19.15 9.68 8.11
CA ARG A 127 -20.56 9.26 8.16
C ARG A 127 -21.33 10.45 7.63
N GLY A 128 -21.83 10.34 6.40
CA GLY A 128 -22.79 11.31 5.89
C GLY A 128 -23.95 11.42 6.88
N GLU A 129 -24.22 12.64 7.33
CA GLU A 129 -25.54 13.04 7.79
C GLU A 129 -26.46 13.26 6.58
#